data_AF-A0A165JA91-F1
#
_entry.id   AF-A0A165JA91-F1
#
_cell.length_a   1.000
_cell.length_b   1.000
_cell.length_c   1.000
_cell.angle_alpha   90.00
_cell.angle_beta   90.00
_cell.angle_gamma   90.00
#
_symmetry.space_group_name_H-M   'P 1'
#
loop_
_entity.id
_entity.type
_entity.pdbx_description
1 polymer ?
#
loop_
_entity_poly.entity_id
_entity_poly.type
_entity_poly.pdbx_seq_one_letter_code
_entity_poly.pdbx_strand_id
1 'polypeptide(L)'
;MDFTNLPFDVVIGIVRLLEFADIARCRRVCASWSKAFSHPELLRDVLLWSVPLAREVKYLKKLEQSGLRSALERRWSEIFQDVAPRWDALKKARPRSTQRISFYRPSASNSPLVYDVAPWHRIDSSRKFFPEFDEADRQWTYSDGFLVFPEPTNGDYLVLDLHSRGILGKVPFLRKGKTVRRIRLNENILAIEWAEEQPFHQLSPLHPEELVHRHFVSIFQLETEPETEDGSQSDSPVRLDVQLRYEWKLHFLGLPLTTRDRFFTVHTGSYYAAYFWQPNRNAWGEDEPIESLIIWDITPAGQAHSDSESPLSSANVHGRDHKDLGDVKNSPTVVKRLNFRDLEFFNVRQGNEPKLKRLDIDKGVIYFREEVKTGLFGNDVTAGLPLHQKFKETITALPVIGNGPIQRKEHDDPDPFFQGGVANYRLLYYASRFRSGFKGISLRNRVSIFVFFSSIRVTG
;
A
#
# COMPACT_ATOMS: atom_id res chain seq x y z
N MET A 1 39.67 12.45 28.06
CA MET A 1 39.73 11.33 27.10
C MET A 1 39.18 11.84 25.77
N ASP A 2 39.71 11.41 24.63
CA ASP A 2 39.07 11.67 23.34
C ASP A 2 37.95 10.64 23.10
N PHE A 3 36.93 11.03 22.34
CA PHE A 3 35.81 10.19 21.92
C PHE A 3 36.30 8.94 21.16
N THR A 4 37.38 9.08 20.39
CA THR A 4 38.01 7.98 19.64
C THR A 4 38.76 6.97 20.49
N ASN A 5 38.88 7.20 21.80
CA ASN A 5 39.49 6.27 22.75
C ASN A 5 38.43 5.40 23.46
N LEU A 6 37.14 5.59 23.15
CA LEU A 6 36.05 4.76 23.68
C LEU A 6 35.96 3.43 22.91
N PRO A 7 35.58 2.32 23.58
CA PRO A 7 35.26 1.06 22.89
C PRO A 7 34.14 1.24 21.86
N PHE A 8 34.22 0.52 20.74
CA PHE A 8 33.30 0.69 19.61
C PHE A 8 31.82 0.49 19.98
N ASP A 9 31.51 -0.46 20.86
CA ASP A 9 30.15 -0.68 21.35
C ASP A 9 29.58 0.51 22.14
N VAL A 10 30.44 1.21 22.90
CA VAL A 10 30.07 2.44 23.62
C VAL A 10 29.82 3.57 22.63
N VAL A 11 30.65 3.67 21.58
CA VAL A 11 30.44 4.62 20.48
C VAL A 11 29.10 4.36 19.77
N ILE A 12 28.77 3.11 19.42
CA ILE A 12 27.46 2.76 18.86
C ILE A 12 26.33 3.15 19.80
N GLY A 13 26.46 2.83 21.10
CA GLY A 13 25.46 3.15 22.12
C GLY A 13 25.16 4.65 22.20
N ILE A 14 26.20 5.50 22.19
CA ILE A 14 26.06 6.96 22.17
C ILE A 14 25.41 7.42 20.85
N VAL A 15 25.89 6.92 19.71
CA VAL A 15 25.48 7.42 18.39
C VAL A 15 24.04 7.02 18.05
N ARG A 16 23.51 5.91 18.58
CA ARG A 16 22.08 5.54 18.48
C ARG A 16 21.14 6.51 19.21
N LEU A 17 21.66 7.38 20.09
CA LEU A 17 20.89 8.44 20.77
C LEU A 17 20.91 9.78 20.00
N LEU A 18 21.72 9.90 18.95
CA LEU A 18 21.87 11.12 18.16
C LEU A 18 20.91 11.14 16.97
N GLU A 19 20.43 12.34 16.58
CA GLU A 19 19.78 12.49 15.28
C GLU A 19 20.82 12.49 14.15
N PHE A 20 20.41 12.15 12.93
CA PHE A 20 21.28 12.21 11.75
C PHE A 20 21.92 13.60 11.55
N ALA A 21 21.20 14.67 11.89
CA ALA A 21 21.71 16.04 11.83
C ALA A 21 22.87 16.26 12.83
N ASP A 22 22.83 15.63 14.00
CA ASP A 22 23.88 15.71 15.01
C ASP A 22 25.09 14.87 14.62
N ILE A 23 24.90 13.66 14.08
CA ILE A 23 25.97 12.85 13.49
C ILE A 23 26.71 13.66 12.39
N ALA A 24 25.98 14.36 11.52
CA ALA A 24 26.56 15.23 10.50
C ALA A 24 27.29 16.46 11.07
N ARG A 25 26.87 16.98 12.25
CA ARG A 25 27.58 18.04 12.99
C ARG A 25 28.84 17.51 13.66
N CYS A 26 28.79 16.33 14.27
CA CYS A 26 29.93 15.70 14.94
C CYS A 26 31.12 15.49 13.98
N ARG A 27 30.87 15.14 12.72
CA ARG A 27 31.91 15.07 11.67
C ARG A 27 32.69 16.37 11.47
N ARG A 28 32.15 17.52 11.87
CA ARG A 28 32.75 18.85 11.67
C ARG A 28 33.57 19.34 12.88
N VAL A 29 33.62 18.57 13.97
CA VAL A 29 34.29 18.99 15.22
C VAL A 29 35.81 18.96 15.09
N CYS A 30 36.38 17.85 14.63
CA CYS A 30 37.81 17.70 14.35
C CYS A 30 38.06 16.53 13.39
N ALA A 31 39.29 16.36 12.89
CA ALA A 31 39.65 15.26 11.99
C ALA A 31 39.41 13.86 12.61
N SER A 32 39.70 13.70 13.92
CA SER A 32 39.48 12.46 14.67
C SER A 32 37.99 12.07 14.67
N TRP A 33 37.12 13.04 14.98
CA TRP A 33 35.67 12.86 14.96
C TRP A 33 35.12 12.69 13.54
N SER A 34 35.66 13.40 12.55
CA SER A 34 35.29 13.21 11.14
C SER A 34 35.49 11.77 10.70
N LYS A 35 36.63 11.16 11.06
CA LYS A 35 36.92 9.75 10.79
C LYS A 35 35.96 8.81 11.54
N ALA A 36 35.75 9.01 12.84
CA ALA A 36 34.88 8.16 13.66
C ALA A 36 33.41 8.21 13.23
N PHE A 37 32.84 9.40 13.07
CA PHE A 37 31.44 9.60 12.64
C PHE A 37 31.22 9.39 11.13
N SER A 38 32.25 8.99 10.39
CA SER A 38 32.14 8.53 8.99
C SER A 38 32.45 7.04 8.81
N HIS A 39 32.65 6.29 9.90
CA HIS A 39 32.98 4.85 9.85
C HIS A 39 31.81 4.04 9.26
N PRO A 40 32.00 3.25 8.19
CA PRO A 40 30.93 2.51 7.52
C PRO A 40 30.02 1.69 8.45
N GLU A 41 30.61 0.90 9.35
CA GLU A 41 29.86 0.03 10.25
C GLU A 41 29.01 0.82 11.26
N LEU A 42 29.49 1.99 11.71
CA LEU A 42 28.72 2.88 12.58
C LEU A 42 27.50 3.43 11.83
N LEU A 43 27.69 3.88 10.58
CA LEU A 43 26.61 4.45 9.77
C LEU A 43 25.57 3.42 9.35
N ARG A 44 26.03 2.21 9.00
CA ARG A 44 25.19 1.02 8.80
C ARG A 44 24.28 0.80 9.99
N ASP A 45 24.84 0.76 11.20
CA ASP A 45 24.09 0.49 12.42
C ASP A 45 23.05 1.58 12.73
N VAL A 46 23.39 2.86 12.54
CA VAL A 46 22.43 3.96 12.71
C VAL A 46 21.33 3.90 11.64
N LEU A 47 21.66 3.60 10.37
CA LEU A 47 20.68 3.49 9.30
C LEU A 47 19.71 2.30 9.53
N LEU A 48 20.23 1.14 9.92
CA LEU A 48 19.44 -0.03 10.26
C LEU A 48 18.58 0.17 11.52
N TRP A 49 19.04 0.98 12.48
CA TRP A 49 18.29 1.31 13.70
C TRP A 49 17.19 2.35 13.45
N SER A 50 17.53 3.48 12.83
CA SER A 50 16.63 4.64 12.69
C SER A 50 15.67 4.56 11.51
N VAL A 51 16.08 3.93 10.39
CA VAL A 51 15.33 3.93 9.12
C VAL A 51 15.38 2.58 8.37
N PRO A 52 15.11 1.45 9.04
CA PRO A 52 15.26 0.10 8.47
C PRO A 52 14.45 -0.17 7.18
N LEU A 53 13.37 0.59 6.95
CA LEU A 53 12.49 0.43 5.79
C LEU A 53 12.78 1.38 4.62
N ALA A 54 13.81 2.24 4.72
CA ALA A 54 14.24 3.05 3.58
C ALA A 54 14.70 2.12 2.43
N ARG A 55 14.30 2.43 1.18
CA ARG A 55 14.58 1.60 -0.02
C ARG A 55 16.06 1.20 -0.10
N GLU A 56 16.93 2.18 0.13
CA GLU A 56 18.38 2.07 0.04
C GLU A 56 18.95 1.14 1.13
N VAL A 57 18.40 1.24 2.35
CA VAL A 57 18.77 0.40 3.50
C VAL A 57 18.27 -1.04 3.31
N LYS A 58 17.05 -1.23 2.82
CA LYS A 58 16.52 -2.56 2.44
C LYS A 58 17.37 -3.21 1.34
N TYR A 59 17.77 -2.43 0.33
CA TYR A 59 18.61 -2.90 -0.78
C TYR A 59 20.02 -3.32 -0.31
N LEU A 60 20.74 -2.47 0.45
CA LEU A 60 22.05 -2.87 0.98
C LEU A 60 21.95 -4.06 1.94
N LYS A 61 20.89 -4.15 2.75
CA LYS A 61 20.65 -5.32 3.61
C LYS A 61 20.48 -6.61 2.81
N LYS A 62 19.81 -6.56 1.65
CA LYS A 62 19.67 -7.70 0.74
C LYS A 62 21.02 -8.09 0.11
N LEU A 63 21.86 -7.13 -0.28
CA LEU A 63 23.22 -7.39 -0.79
C LEU A 63 24.18 -7.91 0.29
N GLU A 64 24.03 -7.46 1.54
CA GLU A 64 24.80 -7.98 2.66
C GLU A 64 24.45 -9.45 2.93
N GLN A 65 23.17 -9.80 2.83
CA GLN A 65 22.68 -11.17 2.92
C GLN A 65 23.14 -12.06 1.76
N SER A 66 23.46 -11.50 0.58
CA SER A 66 24.05 -12.23 -0.55
C SER A 66 25.59 -12.32 -0.50
N GLY A 67 26.23 -11.93 0.61
CA GLY A 67 27.65 -12.16 0.86
C GLY A 67 28.63 -11.13 0.28
N LEU A 68 28.15 -10.07 -0.40
CA LEU A 68 28.99 -9.07 -1.09
C LEU A 68 29.58 -8.00 -0.13
N ARG A 69 30.03 -8.40 1.07
CA ARG A 69 30.29 -7.49 2.21
C ARG A 69 31.31 -6.39 1.91
N SER A 70 32.42 -6.70 1.24
CA SER A 70 33.51 -5.74 0.97
C SER A 70 33.14 -4.64 -0.03
N ALA A 71 32.17 -4.86 -0.92
CA ALA A 71 31.66 -3.84 -1.84
C ALA A 71 30.69 -2.84 -1.16
N LEU A 72 30.20 -3.15 0.04
CA LEU A 72 29.16 -2.38 0.72
C LEU A 72 29.69 -1.29 1.65
N GLU A 73 30.95 -1.36 2.09
CA GLU A 73 31.51 -0.45 3.10
C GLU A 73 31.47 1.02 2.66
N ARG A 74 31.86 1.34 1.41
CA ARG A 74 31.73 2.72 0.90
C ARG A 74 30.26 3.16 0.76
N ARG A 75 29.41 2.23 0.30
CA ARG A 75 27.99 2.46 0.00
C ARG A 75 27.17 2.84 1.23
N TRP A 76 27.53 2.35 2.43
CA TRP A 76 26.88 2.79 3.68
C TRP A 76 27.11 4.27 3.99
N SER A 77 28.29 4.82 3.67
CA SER A 77 28.60 6.24 3.89
C SER A 77 27.92 7.14 2.87
N GLU A 78 27.85 6.70 1.61
CA GLU A 78 27.11 7.36 0.53
C GLU A 78 25.60 7.40 0.84
N ILE A 79 25.00 6.25 1.17
CA ILE A 79 23.57 6.17 1.52
C ILE A 79 23.25 6.96 2.79
N PHE A 80 24.16 7.05 3.76
CA PHE A 80 23.94 7.96 4.89
C PHE A 80 23.78 9.42 4.42
N GLN A 81 24.59 9.88 3.46
CA GLN A 81 24.54 11.26 2.96
C GLN A 81 23.24 11.57 2.22
N ASP A 82 22.61 10.59 1.56
CA ASP A 82 21.31 10.75 0.91
C ASP A 82 20.12 10.61 1.87
N VAL A 83 20.18 9.64 2.78
CA VAL A 83 19.07 9.31 3.68
C VAL A 83 18.94 10.33 4.81
N ALA A 84 20.06 10.80 5.38
CA ALA A 84 20.06 11.72 6.52
C ALA A 84 19.31 13.05 6.26
N PRO A 85 19.59 13.80 5.18
CA PRO A 85 18.87 15.05 4.88
C PRO A 85 17.40 14.81 4.54
N ARG A 86 17.08 13.68 3.88
CA ARG A 86 15.70 13.30 3.54
C ARG A 86 14.88 13.02 4.79
N TRP A 87 15.45 12.33 5.77
CA TRP A 87 14.79 12.05 7.06
C TRP A 87 14.64 13.29 7.93
N ASP A 88 15.63 14.17 7.96
CA ASP A 88 15.54 15.49 8.62
C ASP A 88 14.41 16.35 8.02
N ALA A 89 14.28 16.37 6.68
CA ALA A 89 13.19 17.02 5.98
C ALA A 89 11.82 16.40 6.30
N LEU A 90 11.74 15.06 6.38
CA LEU A 90 10.52 14.33 6.76
C LEU A 90 10.09 14.67 8.20
N LYS A 91 10.99 14.60 9.17
CA LYS A 91 10.74 14.99 10.57
C LYS A 91 10.21 16.42 10.69
N LYS A 92 10.70 17.33 9.85
CA LYS A 92 10.29 18.74 9.82
C LYS A 92 9.06 19.01 8.95
N ALA A 93 8.45 17.98 8.36
CA ALA A 93 7.37 18.06 7.37
C ALA A 93 7.66 19.07 6.23
N ARG A 94 8.90 19.11 5.74
CA ARG A 94 9.35 20.02 4.67
C ARG A 94 9.59 19.24 3.36
N PRO A 95 8.94 19.61 2.24
CA PRO A 95 9.30 19.10 0.92
C PRO A 95 10.74 19.46 0.54
N ARG A 96 11.51 18.52 -0.05
CA ARG A 96 12.79 18.81 -0.72
C ARG A 96 12.60 19.39 -2.14
N SER A 97 11.50 19.05 -2.81
CA SER A 97 11.12 19.55 -4.14
C SER A 97 9.58 19.57 -4.30
N THR A 98 9.05 19.74 -5.51
CA THR A 98 7.61 19.71 -5.83
C THR A 98 7.47 19.41 -7.32
N GLN A 99 6.56 18.52 -7.74
CA GLN A 99 6.40 18.18 -9.16
C GLN A 99 4.94 17.83 -9.49
N ARG A 100 4.26 18.69 -10.25
CA ARG A 100 2.90 18.42 -10.71
C ARG A 100 2.92 17.37 -11.82
N ILE A 101 2.04 16.38 -11.70
CA ILE A 101 1.82 15.32 -12.69
C ILE A 101 0.33 15.31 -12.97
N SER A 102 -0.04 15.41 -14.24
CA SER A 102 -1.42 15.21 -14.71
C SER A 102 -1.67 13.72 -14.89
N PHE A 103 -2.90 13.27 -14.62
CA PHE A 103 -3.32 11.89 -14.81
C PHE A 103 -4.71 11.82 -15.44
N TYR A 104 -5.03 10.67 -16.03
CA TYR A 104 -6.34 10.41 -16.62
C TYR A 104 -7.47 10.57 -15.61
N ARG A 105 -8.54 11.24 -16.03
CA ARG A 105 -9.82 11.25 -15.30
C ARG A 105 -10.94 10.91 -16.28
N PRO A 106 -11.73 9.84 -16.04
CA PRO A 106 -12.87 9.54 -16.90
C PRO A 106 -13.83 10.74 -16.97
N SER A 107 -14.30 11.06 -18.18
CA SER A 107 -15.48 11.91 -18.33
C SER A 107 -16.70 11.12 -17.89
N ALA A 108 -17.67 11.78 -17.23
CA ALA A 108 -18.95 11.17 -16.83
C ALA A 108 -19.79 10.66 -18.02
N SER A 109 -19.41 11.00 -19.25
CA SER A 109 -20.05 10.55 -20.50
C SER A 109 -19.55 9.21 -21.03
N ASN A 110 -18.41 8.71 -20.55
CA ASN A 110 -17.87 7.42 -20.98
C ASN A 110 -18.24 6.35 -19.94
N SER A 111 -18.49 5.12 -20.41
CA SER A 111 -18.59 3.92 -19.58
C SER A 111 -17.50 3.92 -18.49
N PRO A 112 -17.79 3.49 -17.25
CA PRO A 112 -16.88 3.65 -16.12
C PRO A 112 -15.64 2.75 -16.26
N LEU A 113 -14.66 3.25 -17.01
CA LEU A 113 -13.29 2.73 -17.09
C LEU A 113 -12.58 2.70 -15.73
N VAL A 114 -13.17 3.39 -14.74
CA VAL A 114 -12.86 3.36 -13.31
C VAL A 114 -14.18 3.21 -12.55
N TYR A 115 -14.23 2.27 -11.61
CA TYR A 115 -15.24 2.25 -10.55
C TYR A 115 -14.54 1.83 -9.26
N ASP A 116 -14.17 2.81 -8.44
CA ASP A 116 -13.43 2.60 -7.19
C ASP A 116 -14.24 1.74 -6.19
N VAL A 117 -13.58 0.92 -5.37
CA VAL A 117 -14.26 0.26 -4.26
C VAL A 117 -14.57 1.31 -3.20
N ALA A 118 -15.86 1.54 -2.93
CA ALA A 118 -16.26 2.53 -1.94
C ALA A 118 -15.67 2.19 -0.55
N PRO A 119 -15.32 3.18 0.29
CA PRO A 119 -15.00 2.93 1.69
C PRO A 119 -16.24 2.49 2.48
N TRP A 120 -16.06 2.12 3.74
CA TRP A 120 -17.20 1.96 4.65
C TRP A 120 -17.90 3.30 4.87
N HIS A 121 -19.23 3.29 4.89
CA HIS A 121 -19.99 4.42 5.40
C HIS A 121 -19.88 4.44 6.93
N ARG A 122 -19.11 5.39 7.49
CA ARG A 122 -19.14 5.69 8.93
C ARG A 122 -20.51 6.30 9.28
N ILE A 123 -21.51 5.47 9.50
CA ILE A 123 -22.84 5.90 9.96
C ILE A 123 -22.74 6.18 11.46
N ASP A 124 -22.61 7.44 11.84
CA ASP A 124 -22.85 7.86 13.22
C ASP A 124 -24.36 7.98 13.45
N SER A 125 -25.01 6.88 13.87
CA SER A 125 -26.45 6.87 14.17
C SER A 125 -26.86 7.92 15.23
N SER A 126 -25.91 8.42 16.02
CA SER A 126 -26.16 9.45 17.05
C SER A 126 -26.14 10.89 16.53
N ARG A 127 -25.57 11.18 15.35
CA ARG A 127 -25.50 12.55 14.78
C ARG A 127 -25.50 12.55 13.25
N LYS A 128 -26.24 13.49 12.65
CA LYS A 128 -26.24 13.78 11.18
C LYS A 128 -24.91 14.39 10.67
N PHE A 129 -23.77 13.96 11.20
CA PHE A 129 -22.45 14.44 10.84
C PHE A 129 -21.62 13.28 10.28
N PHE A 130 -21.30 13.37 8.99
CA PHE A 130 -20.51 12.38 8.28
C PHE A 130 -19.07 12.90 8.16
N PRO A 131 -18.14 12.50 9.05
CA PRO A 131 -16.73 12.74 8.80
C PRO A 131 -16.32 11.83 7.63
N GLU A 132 -16.16 12.42 6.44
CA GLU A 132 -15.61 11.74 5.28
C GLU A 132 -14.31 11.02 5.67
N PHE A 133 -14.14 9.80 5.17
CA PHE A 133 -12.93 9.03 5.43
C PHE A 133 -11.76 9.66 4.65
N ASP A 134 -10.59 9.75 5.27
CA ASP A 134 -9.38 10.11 4.53
C ASP A 134 -9.06 9.02 3.51
N GLU A 135 -9.18 9.40 2.24
CA GLU A 135 -8.69 8.69 1.04
C GLU A 135 -9.60 7.54 0.54
N ALA A 136 -10.46 7.87 -0.43
CA ALA A 136 -11.03 6.89 -1.36
C ALA A 136 -9.91 6.21 -2.18
N ASP A 137 -10.23 5.05 -2.79
CA ASP A 137 -9.27 4.34 -3.63
C ASP A 137 -8.69 5.24 -4.72
N ARG A 138 -7.38 5.11 -4.93
CA ARG A 138 -6.63 5.93 -5.86
C ARG A 138 -6.37 5.17 -7.14
N GLN A 139 -6.56 5.88 -8.23
CA GLN A 139 -6.11 5.45 -9.55
C GLN A 139 -4.59 5.58 -9.75
N TRP A 140 -3.83 5.92 -8.71
CA TRP A 140 -2.36 5.94 -8.69
C TRP A 140 -1.84 5.27 -7.42
N THR A 141 -0.64 4.70 -7.46
CA THR A 141 -0.02 4.01 -6.33
C THR A 141 1.51 4.17 -6.37
N TYR A 142 2.18 4.07 -5.23
CA TYR A 142 3.65 4.07 -5.19
C TYR A 142 4.16 3.13 -4.11
N SER A 143 5.31 2.53 -4.35
CA SER A 143 6.17 1.94 -3.34
C SER A 143 7.60 1.90 -3.87
N ASP A 144 8.56 1.73 -2.96
CA ASP A 144 9.98 1.50 -3.29
C ASP A 144 10.58 2.51 -4.30
N GLY A 145 10.10 3.76 -4.27
CA GLY A 145 10.57 4.85 -5.13
C GLY A 145 10.00 4.86 -6.55
N PHE A 146 9.06 3.98 -6.90
CA PHE A 146 8.32 4.04 -8.16
C PHE A 146 6.89 4.56 -7.92
N LEU A 147 6.40 5.43 -8.82
CA LEU A 147 5.02 5.88 -8.89
C LEU A 147 4.37 5.30 -10.15
N VAL A 148 3.25 4.60 -9.99
CA VAL A 148 2.41 4.09 -11.07
C VAL A 148 1.13 4.93 -11.15
N PHE A 149 0.85 5.49 -12.34
CA PHE A 149 -0.29 6.41 -12.55
C PHE A 149 -0.78 6.34 -14.01
N PRO A 150 -2.05 6.70 -14.30
CA PRO A 150 -2.62 6.58 -15.64
C PRO A 150 -2.32 7.84 -16.47
N GLU A 151 -1.79 7.65 -17.67
CA GLU A 151 -1.45 8.69 -18.63
C GLU A 151 -2.68 9.52 -19.03
N PRO A 152 -2.61 10.86 -19.06
CA PRO A 152 -3.75 11.73 -19.36
C PRO A 152 -4.51 11.46 -20.67
N THR A 153 -3.85 10.90 -21.68
CA THR A 153 -4.33 10.80 -23.07
C THR A 153 -5.22 9.58 -23.31
N ASN A 154 -4.75 8.40 -22.90
CA ASN A 154 -5.35 7.09 -23.17
C ASN A 154 -5.76 6.34 -21.88
N GLY A 155 -5.28 6.79 -20.70
CA GLY A 155 -5.49 6.10 -19.43
C GLY A 155 -4.64 4.84 -19.23
N ASP A 156 -3.58 4.64 -20.01
CA ASP A 156 -2.59 3.58 -19.83
C ASP A 156 -1.72 3.85 -18.58
N TYR A 157 -1.31 2.82 -17.84
CA TYR A 157 -0.47 3.01 -16.66
C TYR A 157 1.01 3.20 -17.02
N LEU A 158 1.60 4.30 -16.55
CA LEU A 158 3.01 4.62 -16.67
C LEU A 158 3.72 4.42 -15.33
N VAL A 159 5.01 4.09 -15.40
CA VAL A 159 5.90 3.96 -14.23
C VAL A 159 6.92 5.09 -14.25
N LEU A 160 6.92 5.92 -13.22
CA LEU A 160 7.88 6.99 -12.96
C LEU A 160 8.81 6.56 -11.83
N ASP A 161 10.12 6.59 -12.06
CA ASP A 161 11.08 6.53 -10.95
C ASP A 161 11.23 7.92 -10.31
N LEU A 162 11.06 7.95 -8.99
CA LEU A 162 11.03 9.17 -8.20
C LEU A 162 12.44 9.70 -7.88
N HIS A 163 13.48 8.88 -8.11
CA HIS A 163 14.88 9.28 -7.95
C HIS A 163 15.36 10.06 -9.20
N SER A 164 15.39 9.41 -10.37
CA SER A 164 15.74 10.01 -11.66
C SER A 164 14.72 11.05 -12.14
N ARG A 165 13.45 10.94 -11.71
CA ARG A 165 12.28 11.68 -12.22
C ARG A 165 11.95 11.37 -13.68
N GLY A 166 12.51 10.28 -14.22
CA GLY A 166 12.23 9.78 -15.56
C GLY A 166 11.05 8.80 -15.58
N ILE A 167 10.20 8.91 -16.60
CA ILE A 167 9.24 7.85 -16.93
C ILE A 167 10.05 6.69 -17.50
N LEU A 168 10.02 5.54 -16.83
CA LEU A 168 10.80 4.38 -17.23
C LEU A 168 10.09 3.51 -18.27
N GLY A 169 8.75 3.56 -18.32
CA GLY A 169 7.97 2.79 -19.27
C GLY A 169 6.46 2.75 -18.98
N LYS A 170 5.76 1.94 -19.78
CA LYS A 170 4.33 1.65 -19.68
C LYS A 170 4.11 0.23 -19.14
N VAL A 171 3.13 0.06 -18.27
CA VAL A 171 2.65 -1.25 -17.82
C VAL A 171 1.84 -1.89 -18.97
N PRO A 172 2.10 -3.16 -19.35
CA PRO A 172 1.38 -3.85 -20.41
C PRO A 172 -0.01 -4.34 -19.97
N PHE A 173 -0.84 -3.44 -19.45
CA PHE A 173 -2.21 -3.70 -19.04
C PHE A 173 -3.19 -3.21 -20.11
N LEU A 174 -3.83 -4.14 -20.84
CA LEU A 174 -4.85 -3.80 -21.82
C LEU A 174 -6.16 -3.41 -21.12
N ARG A 175 -6.50 -2.12 -21.15
CA ARG A 175 -7.67 -1.56 -20.46
C ARG A 175 -9.03 -1.83 -21.14
N LYS A 176 -9.04 -2.18 -22.44
CA LYS A 176 -10.27 -2.35 -23.22
C LYS A 176 -11.15 -3.45 -22.63
N GLY A 177 -12.42 -3.15 -22.34
CA GLY A 177 -13.35 -4.10 -21.72
C GLY A 177 -13.15 -4.32 -20.22
N LYS A 178 -12.26 -3.56 -19.56
CA LYS A 178 -11.93 -3.68 -18.14
C LYS A 178 -12.24 -2.39 -17.38
N THR A 179 -13.15 -2.46 -16.42
CA THR A 179 -13.38 -1.42 -15.39
C THR A 179 -12.36 -1.59 -14.28
N VAL A 180 -11.43 -0.64 -14.11
CA VAL A 180 -10.46 -0.71 -13.02
C VAL A 180 -11.14 -0.41 -11.69
N ARG A 181 -10.93 -1.29 -10.70
CA ARG A 181 -11.47 -1.19 -9.33
C ARG A 181 -10.47 -0.56 -8.36
N ARG A 182 -9.18 -0.91 -8.48
CA ARG A 182 -8.09 -0.44 -7.61
C ARG A 182 -6.73 -0.77 -8.23
N ILE A 183 -5.68 0.01 -7.90
CA ILE A 183 -4.29 -0.40 -8.14
C ILE A 183 -3.45 -0.31 -6.84
N ARG A 184 -2.48 -1.22 -6.68
CA ARG A 184 -1.56 -1.24 -5.54
C ARG A 184 -0.16 -1.65 -5.98
N LEU A 185 0.88 -0.93 -5.57
CA LEU A 185 2.28 -1.33 -5.74
C LEU A 185 2.88 -1.64 -4.35
N ASN A 186 3.56 -2.78 -4.21
CA ASN A 186 4.35 -3.12 -3.02
C ASN A 186 5.46 -4.13 -3.39
N GLU A 187 6.67 -3.98 -2.86
CA GLU A 187 7.80 -4.90 -3.10
C GLU A 187 8.06 -5.19 -4.59
N ASN A 188 8.00 -4.14 -5.42
CA ASN A 188 8.05 -4.20 -6.88
C ASN A 188 6.96 -5.05 -7.56
N ILE A 189 5.91 -5.45 -6.85
CA ILE A 189 4.70 -6.08 -7.40
C ILE A 189 3.60 -5.04 -7.56
N LEU A 190 3.13 -4.85 -8.79
CA LEU A 190 1.93 -4.06 -9.11
C LEU A 190 0.72 -4.99 -9.27
N ALA A 191 -0.28 -4.81 -8.41
CA ALA A 191 -1.61 -5.38 -8.56
C ALA A 191 -2.55 -4.38 -9.21
N ILE A 192 -3.27 -4.82 -10.25
CA ILE A 192 -4.38 -4.09 -10.86
C ILE A 192 -5.63 -4.95 -10.68
N GLU A 193 -6.55 -4.49 -9.84
CA GLU A 193 -7.84 -5.11 -9.56
C GLU A 193 -8.87 -4.52 -10.53
N TRP A 194 -9.60 -5.38 -11.26
CA TRP A 194 -10.53 -4.94 -12.31
C TRP A 194 -11.75 -5.86 -12.41
N ALA A 195 -12.79 -5.37 -13.08
CA ALA A 195 -13.99 -6.11 -13.41
C ALA A 195 -14.27 -6.03 -14.91
N GLU A 196 -14.88 -7.07 -15.48
CA GLU A 196 -15.37 -7.01 -16.87
C GLU A 196 -16.35 -5.84 -17.02
N GLU A 197 -16.22 -5.06 -18.10
CA GLU A 197 -17.13 -3.95 -18.41
C GLU A 197 -18.57 -4.45 -18.66
N GLN A 198 -18.71 -5.61 -19.29
CA GLN A 198 -20.01 -6.25 -19.51
C GLN A 198 -20.40 -7.13 -18.31
N PRO A 199 -21.67 -7.10 -17.89
CA PRO A 199 -22.15 -7.94 -16.81
C PRO A 199 -22.28 -9.41 -17.24
N PHE A 200 -22.02 -10.31 -16.30
CA PHE A 200 -22.10 -11.76 -16.48
C PHE A 200 -23.51 -12.31 -16.16
N HIS A 201 -24.18 -11.78 -15.13
CA HIS A 201 -25.58 -12.09 -14.80
C HIS A 201 -26.19 -10.98 -13.92
N GLN A 202 -27.49 -11.07 -13.64
CA GLN A 202 -28.23 -10.21 -12.72
C GLN A 202 -28.43 -10.94 -11.38
N LEU A 203 -28.22 -10.29 -10.23
CA LEU A 203 -28.36 -10.96 -8.92
C LEU A 203 -29.80 -11.35 -8.58
N SER A 204 -30.76 -10.47 -8.87
CA SER A 204 -32.15 -10.66 -8.48
C SER A 204 -33.09 -9.97 -9.47
N PRO A 205 -34.22 -10.60 -9.86
CA PRO A 205 -35.29 -9.93 -10.61
C PRO A 205 -35.85 -8.69 -9.91
N LEU A 206 -35.74 -8.61 -8.58
CA LEU A 206 -36.21 -7.48 -7.77
C LEU A 206 -35.26 -6.27 -7.80
N HIS A 207 -34.01 -6.47 -8.20
CA HIS A 207 -32.96 -5.46 -8.29
C HIS A 207 -32.28 -5.50 -9.67
N PRO A 208 -32.98 -5.07 -10.75
CA PRO A 208 -32.44 -5.06 -12.11
C PRO A 208 -31.20 -4.17 -12.28
N GLU A 209 -30.97 -3.24 -11.36
CA GLU A 209 -29.75 -2.43 -11.27
C GLU A 209 -28.52 -3.19 -10.74
N GLU A 210 -28.70 -4.28 -9.99
CA GLU A 210 -27.59 -5.06 -9.41
C GLU A 210 -27.09 -6.16 -10.38
N LEU A 211 -26.45 -5.68 -11.44
CA LEU A 211 -25.74 -6.50 -12.42
C LEU A 211 -24.37 -6.93 -11.86
N VAL A 212 -24.03 -8.21 -12.02
CA VAL A 212 -22.79 -8.83 -11.53
C VAL A 212 -21.72 -8.84 -12.61
N HIS A 213 -20.53 -8.37 -12.27
CA HIS A 213 -19.37 -8.38 -13.15
C HIS A 213 -18.33 -9.35 -12.60
N ARG A 214 -17.71 -10.17 -13.46
CA ARG A 214 -16.61 -11.03 -13.01
C ARG A 214 -15.43 -10.15 -12.65
N HIS A 215 -14.90 -10.34 -11.45
CA HIS A 215 -13.79 -9.58 -10.90
C HIS A 215 -12.51 -10.38 -11.01
N PHE A 216 -11.42 -9.71 -11.36
CA PHE A 216 -10.10 -10.28 -11.60
C PHE A 216 -9.03 -9.40 -10.96
N VAL A 217 -7.83 -9.96 -10.82
CA VAL A 217 -6.63 -9.22 -10.48
C VAL A 217 -5.50 -9.65 -11.41
N SER A 218 -4.78 -8.67 -11.97
CA SER A 218 -3.58 -8.86 -12.78
C SER A 218 -2.37 -8.42 -11.95
N ILE A 219 -1.36 -9.29 -11.83
CA ILE A 219 -0.13 -9.06 -11.06
C ILE A 219 1.06 -8.91 -12.00
N PHE A 220 1.73 -7.77 -11.91
CA PHE A 220 2.93 -7.45 -12.69
C PHE A 220 4.17 -7.35 -11.79
N GLN A 221 5.28 -7.95 -12.24
CA GLN A 221 6.61 -7.73 -11.70
C GLN A 221 7.20 -6.46 -12.32
N LEU A 222 7.78 -5.58 -11.51
CA LEU A 222 8.60 -4.45 -11.97
C LEU A 222 10.07 -4.79 -11.73
N GLU A 223 10.86 -4.81 -12.80
CA GLU A 223 12.31 -5.04 -12.73
C GLU A 223 13.03 -3.93 -13.51
N THR A 224 13.94 -3.23 -12.84
CA THR A 224 14.85 -2.30 -13.50
C THR A 224 16.14 -3.03 -13.82
N GLU A 225 16.63 -2.93 -15.05
CA GLU A 225 17.97 -3.41 -15.39
C GLU A 225 18.99 -2.79 -14.43
N PRO A 226 19.88 -3.59 -13.80
CA PRO A 226 20.84 -3.05 -12.84
C PRO A 226 21.85 -2.15 -13.56
N GLU A 227 22.22 -1.04 -12.92
CA GLU A 227 23.42 -0.28 -13.30
C GLU A 227 24.62 -1.26 -13.28
N THR A 228 25.36 -1.32 -14.39
CA THR A 228 26.51 -2.22 -14.55
C THR A 228 27.54 -2.00 -13.45
N GLU A 229 28.03 -3.10 -12.85
CA GLU A 229 28.85 -3.08 -11.62
C GLU A 229 30.16 -2.28 -11.73
N ASP A 230 30.64 -2.02 -12.95
CA ASP A 230 31.87 -1.26 -13.23
C ASP A 230 31.80 0.24 -12.88
N GLY A 231 30.62 0.77 -12.51
CA GLY A 231 30.46 2.17 -12.10
C GLY A 231 30.72 3.20 -13.22
N SER A 232 30.96 2.73 -14.44
CA SER A 232 30.86 3.54 -15.64
C SER A 232 29.43 4.06 -15.75
N GLN A 233 29.28 5.38 -15.75
CA GLN A 233 28.01 6.03 -16.08
C GLN A 233 27.69 5.71 -17.54
N SER A 234 26.97 4.61 -17.75
CA SER A 234 26.26 4.34 -19.00
C SER A 234 25.24 5.45 -19.17
N ASP A 235 25.40 6.26 -20.22
CA ASP A 235 24.44 7.31 -20.61
C ASP A 235 23.14 6.68 -21.20
N SER A 236 23.00 5.36 -21.12
CA SER A 236 21.80 4.63 -21.50
C SER A 236 20.73 4.78 -20.41
N PRO A 237 19.48 5.12 -20.75
CA PRO A 237 18.41 5.24 -19.76
C PRO A 237 18.14 3.89 -19.08
N VAL A 238 17.98 3.90 -17.75
CA VAL A 238 17.60 2.71 -16.97
C VAL A 238 16.32 2.13 -17.55
N ARG A 239 16.43 0.91 -18.09
CA ARG A 239 15.29 0.22 -18.70
C ARG A 239 14.46 -0.46 -17.63
N LEU A 240 13.16 -0.27 -17.70
CA LEU A 240 12.19 -1.03 -16.92
C LEU A 240 11.64 -2.17 -17.78
N ASP A 241 11.72 -3.38 -17.25
CA ASP A 241 10.92 -4.52 -17.66
C ASP A 241 9.68 -4.64 -16.75
N VAL A 242 8.54 -4.98 -17.34
CA VAL A 242 7.26 -5.14 -16.64
C VAL A 242 6.59 -6.42 -17.12
N GLN A 243 6.75 -7.49 -16.34
CA GLN A 243 6.27 -8.83 -16.71
C GLN A 243 4.93 -9.14 -16.03
N LEU A 244 3.92 -9.57 -16.79
CA LEU A 244 2.71 -10.17 -16.22
C LEU A 244 3.06 -11.53 -15.62
N ARG A 245 2.88 -11.69 -14.30
CA ARG A 245 3.07 -12.97 -13.60
C ARG A 245 1.79 -13.81 -13.65
N TYR A 246 0.67 -13.18 -13.29
CA TYR A 246 -0.61 -13.86 -13.05
C TYR A 246 -1.80 -12.96 -13.40
N GLU A 247 -2.86 -13.54 -13.96
CA GLU A 247 -4.19 -12.92 -13.98
C GLU A 247 -5.25 -13.98 -13.67
N TRP A 248 -6.01 -13.79 -12.58
CA TRP A 248 -7.00 -14.77 -12.11
C TRP A 248 -8.29 -14.14 -11.60
N LYS A 249 -9.34 -14.96 -11.50
CA LYS A 249 -10.65 -14.57 -10.93
C LYS A 249 -10.53 -14.27 -9.43
N LEU A 250 -10.78 -13.02 -9.06
CA LEU A 250 -10.70 -12.52 -7.69
C LEU A 250 -11.88 -13.01 -6.82
N HIS A 251 -13.09 -13.04 -7.39
CA HIS A 251 -14.31 -13.50 -6.72
C HIS A 251 -15.08 -14.51 -7.58
N PHE A 252 -15.47 -15.64 -7.00
CA PHE A 252 -15.98 -16.79 -7.75
C PHE A 252 -17.32 -16.55 -8.49
N LEU A 253 -18.21 -15.73 -7.91
CA LEU A 253 -19.45 -15.30 -8.56
C LEU A 253 -19.31 -13.99 -9.35
N GLY A 254 -18.19 -13.27 -9.18
CA GLY A 254 -18.14 -11.83 -9.46
C GLY A 254 -18.84 -11.01 -8.37
N LEU A 255 -18.86 -9.68 -8.55
CA LEU A 255 -19.51 -8.72 -7.65
C LEU A 255 -20.23 -7.66 -8.49
N PRO A 256 -21.33 -7.07 -8.00
CA PRO A 256 -21.89 -5.86 -8.60
C PRO A 256 -20.95 -4.65 -8.51
N LEU A 257 -21.04 -3.76 -9.50
CA LEU A 257 -20.37 -2.45 -9.46
C LEU A 257 -21.22 -1.48 -8.63
N THR A 258 -21.33 -1.73 -7.32
CA THR A 258 -22.14 -0.95 -6.37
C THR A 258 -21.30 -0.28 -5.28
N THR A 259 -21.94 0.65 -4.56
CA THR A 259 -21.49 1.16 -3.27
C THR A 259 -22.00 0.30 -2.09
N ARG A 260 -22.39 -0.96 -2.32
CA ARG A 260 -22.84 -1.90 -1.27
C ARG A 260 -21.85 -3.04 -1.03
N ASP A 261 -21.43 -3.76 -2.07
CA ASP A 261 -20.38 -4.77 -1.94
C ASP A 261 -19.03 -4.12 -1.61
N ARG A 262 -18.17 -4.83 -0.85
CA ARG A 262 -16.85 -4.35 -0.44
C ARG A 262 -15.81 -5.44 -0.59
N PHE A 263 -14.61 -5.03 -0.98
CA PHE A 263 -13.43 -5.87 -0.82
C PHE A 263 -12.18 -5.06 -0.46
N PHE A 264 -11.43 -5.59 0.50
CA PHE A 264 -10.18 -5.04 1.01
C PHE A 264 -9.05 -5.97 0.59
N THR A 265 -8.02 -5.40 -0.02
CA THR A 265 -6.91 -6.17 -0.61
C THR A 265 -5.58 -5.68 -0.09
N VAL A 266 -4.62 -6.59 0.02
CA VAL A 266 -3.25 -6.27 0.38
C VAL A 266 -2.31 -7.36 -0.14
N HIS A 267 -1.07 -6.99 -0.48
CA HIS A 267 -0.10 -7.93 -1.01
C HIS A 267 1.35 -7.61 -0.64
N THR A 268 2.22 -8.60 -0.83
CA THR A 268 3.70 -8.57 -0.74
C THR A 268 4.29 -9.13 -2.06
N GLY A 269 5.60 -9.35 -2.11
CA GLY A 269 6.24 -10.19 -3.13
C GLY A 269 5.84 -11.67 -3.11
N SER A 270 5.21 -12.14 -2.04
CA SER A 270 4.91 -13.58 -1.83
C SER A 270 3.43 -13.91 -1.70
N TYR A 271 2.60 -13.01 -1.17
CA TYR A 271 1.20 -13.28 -0.90
C TYR A 271 0.31 -12.14 -1.35
N TYR A 272 -0.86 -12.49 -1.90
CA TYR A 272 -1.98 -11.58 -2.14
C TYR A 272 -3.17 -12.03 -1.30
N ALA A 273 -3.84 -11.10 -0.62
CA ALA A 273 -5.01 -11.40 0.22
C ALA A 273 -6.18 -10.49 -0.12
N ALA A 274 -7.38 -11.06 -0.15
CA ALA A 274 -8.64 -10.32 -0.34
C ALA A 274 -9.67 -10.71 0.72
N TYR A 275 -10.16 -9.71 1.44
CA TYR A 275 -11.33 -9.81 2.31
C TYR A 275 -12.56 -9.32 1.56
N PHE A 276 -13.60 -10.14 1.48
CA PHE A 276 -14.88 -9.81 0.86
C PHE A 276 -15.94 -9.62 1.94
N TRP A 277 -16.78 -8.61 1.74
CA TRP A 277 -18.01 -8.40 2.48
C TRP A 277 -19.10 -8.07 1.49
N GLN A 278 -20.17 -8.85 1.52
CA GLN A 278 -21.35 -8.63 0.69
C GLN A 278 -22.57 -8.53 1.60
N PRO A 279 -23.42 -7.51 1.45
CA PRO A 279 -24.66 -7.47 2.20
C PRO A 279 -25.51 -8.70 1.82
N ASN A 280 -26.28 -9.21 2.78
CA ASN A 280 -27.32 -10.15 2.41
C ASN A 280 -28.39 -9.43 1.57
N ARG A 281 -28.99 -10.17 0.65
CA ARG A 281 -29.96 -9.70 -0.35
C ARG A 281 -31.27 -10.48 -0.29
N ASN A 282 -31.50 -11.18 0.82
CA ASN A 282 -32.80 -11.75 1.11
C ASN A 282 -33.85 -10.62 1.18
N ALA A 283 -35.08 -10.92 0.78
CA ALA A 283 -36.15 -9.91 0.71
C ALA A 283 -36.59 -9.39 2.09
N TRP A 284 -36.14 -10.03 3.17
CA TRP A 284 -36.57 -9.79 4.54
C TRP A 284 -35.55 -9.00 5.37
N GLY A 285 -34.29 -8.90 4.93
CA GLY A 285 -33.23 -8.12 5.60
C GLY A 285 -32.72 -8.71 6.92
N GLU A 286 -33.12 -9.94 7.27
CA GLU A 286 -32.84 -10.56 8.58
C GLU A 286 -31.49 -11.28 8.68
N ASP A 287 -30.84 -11.57 7.55
CA ASP A 287 -29.61 -12.37 7.53
C ASP A 287 -28.36 -11.48 7.59
N GLU A 288 -27.33 -11.98 8.26
CA GLU A 288 -26.02 -11.32 8.32
C GLU A 288 -25.28 -11.30 6.97
N PRO A 289 -24.33 -10.37 6.78
CA PRO A 289 -23.51 -10.28 5.57
C PRO A 289 -22.68 -11.54 5.31
N ILE A 290 -22.46 -11.82 4.02
CA ILE A 290 -21.59 -12.90 3.56
C ILE A 290 -20.16 -12.38 3.55
N GLU A 291 -19.29 -13.04 4.31
CA GLU A 291 -17.92 -12.60 4.56
C GLU A 291 -16.92 -13.73 4.31
N SER A 292 -15.78 -13.40 3.70
CA SER A 292 -14.68 -14.34 3.53
C SER A 292 -13.32 -13.65 3.38
N LEU A 293 -12.26 -14.33 3.81
CA LEU A 293 -10.87 -13.97 3.48
C LEU A 293 -10.27 -15.08 2.63
N ILE A 294 -9.66 -14.72 1.50
CA ILE A 294 -8.89 -15.64 0.67
C ILE A 294 -7.46 -15.11 0.59
N ILE A 295 -6.48 -16.01 0.76
CA ILE A 295 -5.05 -15.73 0.62
C ILE A 295 -4.47 -16.63 -0.45
N TRP A 296 -3.80 -16.02 -1.42
CA TRP A 296 -3.05 -16.66 -2.49
C TRP A 296 -1.55 -16.49 -2.27
N ASP A 297 -0.79 -17.55 -2.52
CA ASP A 297 0.65 -17.50 -2.73
C ASP A 297 0.93 -17.13 -4.19
N ILE A 298 1.66 -16.03 -4.36
CA ILE A 298 2.10 -15.45 -5.64
C ILE A 298 3.64 -15.50 -5.77
N THR A 299 4.33 -16.20 -4.85
CA THR A 299 5.80 -16.34 -4.81
C THR A 299 6.38 -16.99 -6.06
N PRO A 300 5.81 -18.08 -6.63
CA PRO A 300 6.38 -18.71 -7.82
C PRO A 300 6.40 -17.70 -8.98
N ALA A 301 7.48 -17.70 -9.77
CA ALA A 301 7.52 -16.94 -11.02
C ALA A 301 6.70 -17.71 -12.08
N GLY A 302 5.38 -17.52 -12.05
CA GLY A 302 4.48 -18.05 -13.07
C GLY A 302 4.87 -17.50 -14.44
N GLN A 303 5.01 -18.39 -15.43
CA GLN A 303 5.02 -17.96 -16.82
C GLN A 303 3.63 -17.40 -17.16
N ALA A 304 3.57 -16.23 -17.79
CA ALA A 304 2.35 -15.45 -17.96
C ALA A 304 1.15 -16.30 -18.41
N HIS A 305 0.08 -16.29 -17.59
CA HIS A 305 -1.19 -16.92 -17.89
C HIS A 305 -2.33 -15.93 -17.63
N SER A 306 -3.29 -15.88 -18.57
CA SER A 306 -4.49 -15.05 -18.47
C SER A 306 -5.73 -15.94 -18.46
N ASP A 307 -6.46 -15.92 -17.34
CA ASP A 307 -7.76 -16.58 -17.21
C ASP A 307 -8.87 -15.90 -18.04
N SER A 308 -8.66 -14.67 -18.53
CA SER A 308 -9.72 -13.86 -19.14
C SER A 308 -10.04 -14.19 -20.60
N GLU A 309 -9.14 -14.88 -21.32
CA GLU A 309 -9.32 -15.23 -22.74
C GLU A 309 -10.02 -16.59 -22.98
N SER A 310 -10.32 -17.36 -21.92
CA SER A 310 -10.85 -18.74 -22.06
C SER A 310 -12.34 -18.86 -21.71
N PRO A 311 -13.26 -18.98 -22.69
CA PRO A 311 -14.71 -18.99 -22.46
C PRO A 311 -15.25 -20.27 -21.79
N LEU A 312 -14.41 -21.28 -21.54
CA LEU A 312 -14.80 -22.59 -21.00
C LEU A 312 -14.38 -22.84 -19.54
N SER A 313 -13.67 -21.90 -18.90
CA SER A 313 -13.19 -22.02 -17.50
C SER A 313 -14.27 -21.80 -16.42
N SER A 314 -15.55 -21.94 -16.76
CA SER A 314 -16.71 -21.62 -15.90
C SER A 314 -17.41 -22.84 -15.30
N ALA A 315 -17.09 -24.07 -15.76
CA ALA A 315 -17.60 -25.29 -15.17
C ALA A 315 -16.63 -25.86 -14.12
N ASN A 316 -17.17 -26.29 -12.98
CA ASN A 316 -16.52 -27.10 -11.93
C ASN A 316 -15.48 -26.39 -11.02
N VAL A 317 -15.98 -25.55 -10.09
CA VAL A 317 -15.31 -25.30 -8.79
C VAL A 317 -16.19 -25.85 -7.64
N HIS A 318 -16.83 -27.00 -7.87
CA HIS A 318 -17.64 -27.73 -6.90
C HIS A 318 -17.20 -29.20 -6.81
N GLY A 319 -16.22 -29.46 -5.92
CA GLY A 319 -16.19 -30.67 -5.11
C GLY A 319 -16.14 -32.04 -5.79
N ARG A 320 -15.61 -32.17 -7.03
CA ARG A 320 -15.27 -33.48 -7.62
C ARG A 320 -13.92 -33.48 -8.32
N ASP A 321 -13.11 -34.44 -7.90
CA ASP A 321 -11.90 -35.03 -8.52
C ASP A 321 -11.06 -34.16 -9.48
N HIS A 322 -9.93 -33.68 -8.96
CA HIS A 322 -8.79 -33.16 -9.71
C HIS A 322 -8.12 -34.28 -10.56
N LYS A 323 -8.73 -34.68 -11.69
CA LYS A 323 -8.06 -35.57 -12.67
C LYS A 323 -8.15 -35.15 -14.14
N ASP A 324 -9.22 -34.48 -14.57
CA ASP A 324 -9.45 -34.21 -16.01
C ASP A 324 -9.29 -32.74 -16.45
N LEU A 325 -8.83 -31.86 -15.55
CA LEU A 325 -8.30 -30.53 -15.89
C LEU A 325 -6.78 -30.60 -15.76
N GLY A 326 -6.09 -30.82 -16.89
CA GLY A 326 -4.63 -30.95 -16.92
C GLY A 326 -3.93 -29.70 -16.42
N ASP A 327 -3.10 -29.87 -15.39
CA ASP A 327 -2.04 -28.96 -14.91
C ASP A 327 -2.15 -27.49 -15.37
N VAL A 328 -3.03 -26.71 -14.73
CA VAL A 328 -2.96 -25.23 -14.77
C VAL A 328 -1.77 -24.79 -13.91
N LYS A 329 -0.56 -25.06 -14.40
CA LYS A 329 0.73 -24.88 -13.70
C LYS A 329 1.08 -23.44 -13.33
N ASN A 330 0.32 -22.46 -13.85
CA ASN A 330 0.64 -21.04 -13.79
C ASN A 330 -0.49 -20.17 -13.16
N SER A 331 -1.37 -20.74 -12.32
CA SER A 331 -2.32 -19.96 -11.50
C SER A 331 -1.80 -19.85 -10.05
N PRO A 332 -1.98 -18.72 -9.34
CA PRO A 332 -1.47 -18.58 -7.97
C PRO A 332 -2.24 -19.50 -7.01
N THR A 333 -1.54 -20.13 -6.09
CA THR A 333 -2.13 -21.19 -5.25
C THR A 333 -2.84 -20.61 -4.05
N VAL A 334 -4.04 -21.10 -3.73
CA VAL A 334 -4.76 -20.64 -2.53
C VAL A 334 -4.19 -21.35 -1.30
N VAL A 335 -3.54 -20.59 -0.41
CA VAL A 335 -2.94 -21.11 0.83
C VAL A 335 -3.88 -21.05 2.03
N LYS A 336 -4.89 -20.17 2.01
CA LYS A 336 -5.89 -20.07 3.08
C LYS A 336 -7.22 -19.54 2.55
N ARG A 337 -8.32 -20.14 3.03
CA ARG A 337 -9.69 -19.61 2.89
C ARG A 337 -10.31 -19.60 4.27
N LEU A 338 -10.85 -18.47 4.68
CA LEU A 338 -11.65 -18.30 5.89
C LEU A 338 -13.06 -17.88 5.46
N ASN A 339 -14.06 -18.63 5.87
CA ASN A 339 -15.48 -18.24 5.74
C ASN A 339 -15.91 -17.41 6.96
N PHE A 340 -17.14 -16.89 6.95
CA PHE A 340 -17.69 -16.08 8.04
C PHE A 340 -17.54 -16.71 9.44
N ARG A 341 -17.71 -18.04 9.60
CA ARG A 341 -17.51 -18.73 10.89
C ARG A 341 -16.06 -18.74 11.34
N ASP A 342 -15.13 -18.88 10.41
CA ASP A 342 -13.70 -18.84 10.72
C ASP A 342 -13.29 -17.41 11.11
N LEU A 343 -13.79 -16.40 10.37
CA LEU A 343 -13.58 -14.98 10.68
C LEU A 343 -14.17 -14.61 12.05
N GLU A 344 -15.28 -15.22 12.45
CA GLU A 344 -15.90 -15.07 13.76
C GLU A 344 -15.07 -15.73 14.86
N PHE A 345 -14.58 -16.96 14.65
CA PHE A 345 -13.63 -17.64 15.54
C PHE A 345 -12.36 -16.81 15.76
N PHE A 346 -11.86 -16.14 14.72
CA PHE A 346 -10.71 -15.25 14.80
C PHE A 346 -11.04 -13.83 15.34
N ASN A 347 -12.31 -13.55 15.65
CA ASN A 347 -12.85 -12.24 16.03
C ASN A 347 -12.40 -11.10 15.08
N VAL A 348 -12.47 -11.35 13.77
CA VAL A 348 -12.22 -10.35 12.69
C VAL A 348 -13.41 -10.22 11.73
N ARG A 349 -14.51 -10.93 12.00
CA ARG A 349 -15.77 -10.79 11.28
C ARG A 349 -16.36 -9.39 11.52
N GLN A 350 -16.86 -8.76 10.47
CA GLN A 350 -17.36 -7.38 10.50
C GLN A 350 -18.89 -7.33 10.70
N GLY A 351 -19.62 -8.30 10.16
CA GLY A 351 -21.07 -8.38 10.28
C GLY A 351 -21.75 -7.08 9.81
N ASN A 352 -22.84 -6.71 10.49
CA ASN A 352 -23.60 -5.49 10.20
C ASN A 352 -22.97 -4.18 10.73
N GLU A 353 -21.89 -4.26 11.51
CA GLU A 353 -21.20 -3.09 12.08
C GLU A 353 -19.72 -3.05 11.65
N PRO A 354 -19.42 -2.78 10.37
CA PRO A 354 -18.07 -2.86 9.86
C PRO A 354 -17.12 -1.81 10.47
N LYS A 355 -16.01 -2.31 11.03
CA LYS A 355 -14.94 -1.57 11.72
C LYS A 355 -13.59 -1.66 10.98
N LEU A 356 -13.42 -2.59 10.05
CA LEU A 356 -12.20 -2.84 9.28
C LEU A 356 -11.77 -1.62 8.47
N LYS A 357 -10.72 -0.95 8.91
CA LYS A 357 -10.13 0.20 8.23
C LYS A 357 -9.26 -0.19 7.05
N ARG A 358 -8.39 -1.18 7.24
CA ARG A 358 -7.51 -1.73 6.20
C ARG A 358 -6.98 -3.11 6.60
N LEU A 359 -6.47 -3.83 5.61
CA LEU A 359 -5.56 -4.95 5.79
C LEU A 359 -4.12 -4.46 5.62
N ASP A 360 -3.22 -4.95 6.47
CA ASP A 360 -1.77 -4.94 6.21
C ASP A 360 -1.26 -6.40 6.15
N ILE A 361 -0.09 -6.64 5.54
CA ILE A 361 0.58 -7.94 5.56
C ILE A 361 2.10 -7.73 5.70
N ASP A 362 2.73 -8.47 6.61
CA ASP A 362 4.20 -8.50 6.80
C ASP A 362 4.61 -9.91 7.23
N LYS A 363 5.73 -10.42 6.71
CA LYS A 363 6.36 -11.72 7.10
C LYS A 363 5.39 -12.90 7.25
N GLY A 364 4.42 -13.04 6.34
CA GLY A 364 3.44 -14.13 6.39
C GLY A 364 2.38 -13.98 7.51
N VAL A 365 2.12 -12.76 7.98
CA VAL A 365 1.04 -12.43 8.92
C VAL A 365 0.17 -11.32 8.31
N ILE A 366 -1.14 -11.54 8.28
CA ILE A 366 -2.13 -10.52 7.92
C ILE A 366 -2.58 -9.80 9.19
N TYR A 367 -2.69 -8.47 9.10
CA TYR A 367 -3.17 -7.63 10.18
C TYR A 367 -4.49 -6.99 9.77
N PHE A 368 -5.55 -7.33 10.49
CA PHE A 368 -6.81 -6.61 10.47
C PHE A 368 -6.65 -5.38 11.35
N ARG A 369 -6.73 -4.18 10.76
CA ARG A 369 -6.81 -2.93 11.53
C ARG A 369 -8.24 -2.47 11.57
N GLU A 370 -8.82 -2.49 12.76
CA GLU A 370 -10.21 -2.12 13.03
C GLU A 370 -10.24 -0.82 13.83
N GLU A 371 -11.16 0.07 13.48
CA GLU A 371 -11.31 1.37 14.15
C GLU A 371 -12.51 1.33 15.08
N VAL A 372 -12.26 1.45 16.39
CA VAL A 372 -13.30 1.41 17.43
C VAL A 372 -13.54 2.83 17.93
N LYS A 373 -14.77 3.32 17.77
CA LYS A 373 -15.19 4.63 18.30
C LYS A 373 -15.27 4.57 19.83
N THR A 374 -14.51 5.40 20.54
CA THR A 374 -14.46 5.37 22.01
C THR A 374 -14.89 6.66 22.71
N GLY A 375 -15.23 7.72 21.96
CA GLY A 375 -15.87 8.89 22.55
C GLY A 375 -15.73 10.17 21.73
N LEU A 376 -16.20 11.26 22.33
CA LEU A 376 -15.98 12.64 21.88
C LEU A 376 -15.06 13.33 22.89
N PHE A 377 -14.15 14.16 22.41
CA PHE A 377 -13.33 15.04 23.26
C PHE A 377 -13.35 16.47 22.74
N GLY A 378 -13.26 17.42 23.66
CA GLY A 378 -13.32 18.86 23.42
C GLY A 378 -14.30 19.53 24.38
N ASN A 379 -13.84 20.56 25.07
CA ASN A 379 -14.71 21.37 25.91
C ASN A 379 -15.47 22.41 25.09
N ASP A 380 -16.76 22.45 25.39
CA ASP A 380 -17.69 23.57 25.24
C ASP A 380 -18.23 23.92 23.83
N VAL A 381 -19.55 24.05 23.79
CA VAL A 381 -20.37 24.43 22.63
C VAL A 381 -20.22 25.92 22.31
N THR A 382 -19.68 26.70 23.26
CA THR A 382 -19.48 28.16 23.16
C THR A 382 -18.33 28.58 22.23
N ALA A 383 -17.34 27.72 21.97
CA ALA A 383 -16.08 28.12 21.31
C ALA A 383 -16.06 27.95 19.77
N GLY A 384 -17.09 27.34 19.16
CA GLY A 384 -17.16 27.10 17.71
C GLY A 384 -16.09 26.16 17.14
N LEU A 385 -15.30 25.49 17.99
CA LEU A 385 -14.30 24.51 17.59
C LEU A 385 -14.98 23.15 17.27
N PRO A 386 -14.57 22.45 16.20
CA PRO A 386 -15.17 21.16 15.86
C PRO A 386 -14.79 20.10 16.90
N LEU A 387 -15.79 19.45 17.51
CA LEU A 387 -15.57 18.31 18.40
C LEU A 387 -14.69 17.26 17.72
N HIS A 388 -13.69 16.77 18.45
CA HIS A 388 -12.81 15.73 17.95
C HIS A 388 -13.33 14.36 18.42
N GLN A 389 -13.65 13.48 17.46
CA GLN A 389 -13.93 12.07 17.75
C GLN A 389 -12.63 11.37 18.14
N LYS A 390 -12.65 10.64 19.26
CA LYS A 390 -11.56 9.74 19.62
C LYS A 390 -11.87 8.32 19.12
N PHE A 391 -10.89 7.76 18.42
CA PHE A 391 -10.91 6.40 17.91
C PHE A 391 -9.75 5.63 18.59
N LYS A 392 -10.00 4.39 18.99
CA LYS A 392 -8.95 3.40 19.21
C LYS A 392 -8.73 2.59 17.94
N GLU A 393 -7.52 2.09 17.76
CA GLU A 393 -7.22 1.11 16.71
C GLU A 393 -7.01 -0.25 17.36
N THR A 394 -7.80 -1.24 16.96
CA THR A 394 -7.59 -2.65 17.30
C THR A 394 -6.82 -3.29 16.16
N ILE A 395 -5.75 -4.00 16.48
CA ILE A 395 -4.95 -4.74 15.51
C ILE A 395 -5.05 -6.23 15.85
N THR A 396 -5.62 -7.02 14.95
CA THR A 396 -5.71 -8.48 15.07
C THR A 396 -4.81 -9.13 14.01
N ALA A 397 -3.81 -9.88 14.46
CA ALA A 397 -2.80 -10.52 13.63
C ALA A 397 -3.10 -12.00 13.42
N LEU A 398 -3.19 -12.43 12.16
CA LEU A 398 -3.50 -13.79 11.73
C LEU A 398 -2.38 -14.34 10.83
N PRO A 399 -1.78 -15.50 11.14
CA PRO A 399 -0.77 -16.09 10.28
C PRO A 399 -1.39 -16.56 8.94
N VAL A 400 -0.66 -16.35 7.84
CA VAL A 400 -1.02 -16.81 6.49
C VAL A 400 -1.01 -18.34 6.44
N ILE A 401 0.01 -18.98 7.04
CA ILE A 401 0.13 -20.44 7.11
C ILE A 401 -0.16 -20.91 8.54
N GLY A 402 -1.06 -21.89 8.67
CA GLY A 402 -1.44 -22.49 9.94
C GLY A 402 -2.39 -21.64 10.79
N ASN A 403 -2.62 -22.10 12.02
CA ASN A 403 -3.55 -21.53 13.00
C ASN A 403 -2.80 -21.10 14.28
N GLY A 404 -1.59 -20.55 14.11
CA GLY A 404 -0.74 -20.07 15.21
C GLY A 404 -1.37 -18.95 16.04
N PRO A 405 -0.75 -18.58 17.18
CA PRO A 405 -1.35 -17.70 18.17
C PRO A 405 -1.77 -16.35 17.59
N ILE A 406 -3.04 -16.03 17.75
CA ILE A 406 -3.63 -14.75 17.38
C ILE A 406 -3.07 -13.69 18.33
N GLN A 407 -2.47 -12.63 17.79
CA GLN A 407 -2.14 -11.45 18.60
C GLN A 407 -3.19 -10.38 18.38
N ARG A 408 -3.87 -9.95 19.46
CA ARG A 408 -4.73 -8.78 19.45
C ARG A 408 -4.11 -7.69 20.31
N LYS A 409 -4.04 -6.46 19.79
CA LYS A 409 -3.54 -5.28 20.50
C LYS A 409 -4.51 -4.13 20.32
N GLU A 410 -4.82 -3.43 21.39
CA GLU A 410 -5.54 -2.15 21.36
C GLU A 410 -4.54 -1.01 21.48
N HIS A 411 -4.73 0.02 20.67
CA HIS A 411 -3.95 1.26 20.73
C HIS A 411 -4.89 2.42 21.10
N ASP A 412 -4.59 3.07 22.23
CA ASP A 412 -5.40 4.17 22.79
C ASP A 412 -5.31 5.47 22.00
N ASP A 413 -4.35 5.58 21.08
CA ASP A 413 -4.34 6.57 20.00
C ASP A 413 -4.16 5.86 18.66
N PRO A 414 -4.77 6.36 17.57
CA PRO A 414 -4.60 5.79 16.24
C PRO A 414 -3.16 6.00 15.78
N ASP A 415 -2.36 4.93 15.78
CA ASP A 415 -0.90 4.97 15.64
C ASP A 415 -0.46 5.92 14.50
N PRO A 416 0.19 7.05 14.82
CA PRO A 416 0.63 7.98 13.80
C PRO A 416 1.84 7.46 13.01
N PHE A 417 2.54 6.42 13.48
CA PHE A 417 3.86 6.01 12.96
C PHE A 417 4.14 4.50 12.99
N PHE A 418 3.41 3.67 12.23
CA PHE A 418 3.95 2.35 11.83
C PHE A 418 3.87 2.03 10.33
N GLN A 419 4.96 2.39 9.65
CA GLN A 419 5.83 1.44 8.92
C GLN A 419 5.17 0.23 8.24
N GLY A 420 4.50 0.52 7.13
CA GLY A 420 4.15 -0.39 6.02
C GLY A 420 4.01 0.46 4.75
N GLY A 421 3.83 -0.14 3.56
CA GLY A 421 3.77 0.62 2.29
C GLY A 421 2.73 1.76 2.26
N VAL A 422 1.68 1.63 3.08
CA VAL A 422 0.56 2.60 3.22
C VAL A 422 0.76 3.58 4.40
N ALA A 423 1.89 3.58 5.10
CA ALA A 423 2.08 4.39 6.32
C ALA A 423 2.50 5.85 6.05
N ASN A 424 3.09 6.15 4.90
CA ASN A 424 3.62 7.47 4.55
C ASN A 424 2.56 8.57 4.39
N TYR A 425 1.26 8.24 4.37
CA TYR A 425 0.17 9.21 4.18
C TYR A 425 -0.20 9.99 5.47
N ARG A 426 -0.08 9.39 6.66
CA ARG A 426 -0.55 10.01 7.93
C ARG A 426 0.27 11.24 8.38
N LEU A 427 1.55 11.31 8.02
CA LEU A 427 2.47 12.39 8.41
C LEU A 427 2.06 13.76 7.84
N LEU A 428 1.23 13.77 6.79
CA LEU A 428 0.79 14.96 6.06
C LEU A 428 -0.42 15.65 6.65
N TYR A 429 -1.38 14.85 7.13
CA TYR A 429 -2.67 15.37 7.55
C TYR A 429 -2.50 16.33 8.74
N TYR A 430 -1.70 15.94 9.73
CA TYR A 430 -1.39 16.76 10.91
C TYR A 430 -0.57 18.02 10.57
N ALA A 431 0.38 17.95 9.63
CA ALA A 431 1.15 19.12 9.21
C ALA A 431 0.28 20.19 8.50
N SER A 432 -0.83 19.78 7.87
CA SER A 432 -1.74 20.69 7.18
C SER A 432 -2.57 21.55 8.14
N ARG A 433 -2.99 20.98 9.28
CA ARG A 433 -3.92 21.60 10.23
C ARG A 433 -3.30 22.72 11.08
N PHE A 434 -1.99 22.65 11.31
CA PHE A 434 -1.24 23.70 12.04
C PHE A 434 -0.95 24.96 11.21
N ARG A 435 -1.41 25.07 9.95
CA ARG A 435 -1.14 26.22 9.06
C ARG A 435 -2.36 26.81 8.35
N SER A 436 -3.59 26.41 8.69
CA SER A 436 -4.80 26.97 8.07
C SER A 436 -5.19 28.32 8.69
N GLY A 437 -4.48 29.37 8.29
CA GLY A 437 -4.71 30.75 8.72
C GLY A 437 -4.79 31.76 7.58
N PHE A 438 -5.42 31.42 6.45
CA PHE A 438 -5.69 32.36 5.34
C PHE A 438 -7.04 32.09 4.67
N LYS A 439 -7.78 33.17 4.38
CA LYS A 439 -9.11 33.14 3.73
C LYS A 439 -9.00 33.35 2.22
N GLY A 440 -9.86 32.64 1.47
CA GLY A 440 -10.47 33.08 0.22
C GLY A 440 -9.59 33.21 -1.03
N ILE A 441 -9.73 32.25 -1.95
CA ILE A 441 -9.68 32.42 -3.42
C ILE A 441 -10.37 31.19 -4.05
N SER A 442 -11.06 31.40 -5.17
CA SER A 442 -11.82 30.35 -5.89
C SER A 442 -10.91 29.32 -6.57
N LEU A 443 -11.23 28.03 -6.43
CA LEU A 443 -10.44 26.89 -6.93
C LEU A 443 -11.30 25.99 -7.83
N ARG A 444 -10.83 25.77 -9.07
CA ARG A 444 -11.29 24.68 -9.96
C ARG A 444 -10.11 24.15 -10.79
N ASN A 445 -10.04 22.82 -10.93
CA ASN A 445 -9.33 22.07 -11.98
C ASN A 445 -7.78 21.95 -11.92
N ARG A 446 -7.15 21.67 -10.77
CA ARG A 446 -5.71 21.29 -10.71
C ARG A 446 -5.41 20.22 -9.65
N VAL A 447 -4.47 19.32 -9.92
CA VAL A 447 -3.84 18.44 -8.91
C VAL A 447 -2.34 18.69 -8.92
N SER A 448 -1.72 18.65 -7.74
CA SER A 448 -0.27 18.78 -7.58
C SER A 448 0.27 17.52 -6.92
N ILE A 449 1.19 16.84 -7.58
CA ILE A 449 1.99 15.79 -6.95
C ILE A 449 3.23 16.45 -6.31
N PHE A 450 3.71 15.78 -5.28
CA PHE A 450 4.69 16.23 -4.32
C PHE A 450 5.07 14.91 -3.60
N VAL A 451 6.28 14.37 -3.69
CA VAL A 451 6.56 12.95 -3.31
C VAL A 451 6.67 12.80 -1.77
N PHE A 452 7.29 11.76 -1.19
CA PHE A 452 8.06 11.95 0.06
C PHE A 452 9.59 11.90 -0.08
N PHE A 453 10.03 11.94 -1.33
CA PHE A 453 11.10 12.85 -1.71
C PHE A 453 10.64 14.33 -1.80
N SER A 454 9.36 14.69 -1.52
CA SER A 454 8.84 16.07 -1.72
C SER A 454 7.42 16.44 -1.17
N SER A 455 6.98 16.02 0.02
CA SER A 455 5.67 16.27 0.71
C SER A 455 4.30 16.37 -0.06
N ILE A 456 3.57 15.26 -0.31
CA ILE A 456 2.14 15.26 -0.80
C ILE A 456 1.27 16.29 -0.05
N ARG A 457 0.84 17.38 -0.69
CA ARG A 457 -0.30 18.19 -0.20
C ARG A 457 -1.49 18.06 -1.14
N VAL A 458 -2.50 17.29 -0.72
CA VAL A 458 -3.80 17.27 -1.38
C VAL A 458 -4.57 18.52 -0.94
N THR A 459 -4.87 19.40 -1.89
CA THR A 459 -5.83 20.50 -1.73
C THR A 459 -6.76 20.48 -2.92
N GLY A 460 -8.06 20.34 -2.68
CA GLY A 460 -9.11 20.64 -3.67
C GLY A 460 -9.25 22.14 -3.88
#